data_AF-A0A1F7WTG6-F1
#
_entry.id   AF-A0A1F7WTG6-F1
#
_cell.length_a   1.000
_cell.length_b   1.000
_cell.length_c   1.000
_cell.angle_alpha   90.00
_cell.angle_beta   90.00
_cell.angle_gamma   90.00
#
_symmetry.space_group_name_H-M   'P 1'
#
loop_
_entity.id
_entity.type
_entity.pdbx_description
1 polymer ?
#
loop_
_entity_poly.entity_id
_entity_poly.type
_entity_poly.pdbx_seq_one_letter_code
_entity_poly.pdbx_strand_id
1 'polypeptide(L)'
;ECAKFLSGKGYVAINGAGPGIMRAVSEGAKEANGTAVGVTFYPKDITNFEGRDPENPVDIEIRTKNYLERTMKLLELGDCYVLFRGGTGTISEFGMAWGLARLYFGHHKPLILYGEFWNDVVRAFQRNMRIRPEELKVFKIADSPEQAYRAIQVFESVILEQDSPHKEERPFQLWKKVRF
;
A
#
# COMPACT_ATOMS: atom_id res chain seq x y z
N GLU A 1 -6.86 -3.84 -13.92
CA GLU A 1 -8.20 -3.28 -13.62
C GLU A 1 -8.23 -2.37 -12.39
N CYS A 2 -7.92 -2.86 -11.18
CA CYS A 2 -7.96 -2.03 -9.96
C CYS A 2 -7.10 -0.75 -10.05
N ALA A 3 -5.84 -0.86 -10.46
CA ALA A 3 -4.96 0.30 -10.64
C ALA A 3 -5.50 1.30 -11.68
N LYS A 4 -6.00 0.81 -12.82
CA LYS A 4 -6.64 1.63 -13.86
C LYS A 4 -7.82 2.42 -13.30
N PHE A 5 -8.70 1.74 -12.55
CA PHE A 5 -9.86 2.38 -11.94
C PHE A 5 -9.45 3.49 -10.97
N LEU A 6 -8.54 3.20 -10.04
CA LEU A 6 -8.07 4.16 -9.05
C LEU A 6 -7.32 5.34 -9.71
N SER A 7 -6.48 5.08 -10.71
CA SER A 7 -5.82 6.15 -11.46
C SER A 7 -6.81 7.02 -12.24
N GLY A 8 -7.88 6.44 -12.78
CA GLY A 8 -9.00 7.20 -13.35
C GLY A 8 -9.76 8.07 -12.33
N LYS A 9 -9.55 7.85 -11.02
CA LYS A 9 -10.04 8.70 -9.92
C LYS A 9 -9.00 9.70 -9.42
N GLY A 10 -7.84 9.79 -10.07
CA GLY A 10 -6.76 10.73 -9.73
C GLY A 10 -5.72 10.19 -8.74
N TYR A 11 -5.70 8.89 -8.45
CA TYR A 11 -4.65 8.29 -7.63
C TYR A 11 -3.39 8.01 -8.45
N VAL A 12 -2.23 8.30 -7.86
CA VAL A 12 -0.92 7.93 -8.39
C VAL A 12 -0.60 6.50 -7.96
N ALA A 13 -0.15 5.66 -8.90
CA ALA A 13 0.28 4.31 -8.58
C ALA A 13 1.72 4.33 -8.06
N ILE A 14 1.97 3.78 -6.87
CA ILE A 14 3.30 3.69 -6.27
C ILE A 14 3.58 2.23 -5.93
N ASN A 15 4.67 1.68 -6.45
CA ASN A 15 5.06 0.30 -6.21
C ASN A 15 6.58 0.11 -6.25
N GLY A 16 7.01 -1.15 -6.16
CA GLY A 16 8.42 -1.53 -6.13
C GLY A 16 9.14 -1.63 -7.48
N ALA A 17 8.45 -1.32 -8.58
CA ALA A 17 8.87 -1.41 -9.98
C ALA A 17 9.45 -2.74 -10.46
N GLY A 18 9.15 -3.85 -9.76
CA GLY A 18 9.50 -5.19 -10.22
C GLY A 18 8.47 -5.78 -11.18
N PRO A 19 8.60 -7.07 -11.53
CA PRO A 19 7.72 -7.73 -12.48
C PRO A 19 6.37 -8.12 -11.85
N GLY A 20 5.57 -8.88 -12.60
CA GLY A 20 4.31 -9.47 -12.11
C GLY A 20 3.29 -8.41 -11.71
N ILE A 21 2.75 -8.53 -10.49
CA ILE A 21 1.69 -7.62 -10.01
C ILE A 21 2.16 -6.16 -9.97
N MET A 22 3.43 -5.90 -9.64
CA MET A 22 3.97 -4.53 -9.63
C MET A 22 3.91 -3.90 -11.03
N ARG A 23 4.26 -4.66 -12.08
CA ARG A 23 4.14 -4.23 -13.47
C ARG A 23 2.67 -4.04 -13.87
N ALA A 24 1.80 -4.98 -13.54
CA ALA A 24 0.37 -4.89 -13.84
C ALA A 24 -0.28 -3.64 -13.20
N VAL A 25 0.19 -3.22 -12.02
CA VAL A 25 -0.25 -1.97 -11.37
C VAL A 25 0.18 -0.75 -12.19
N SER A 26 1.45 -0.68 -12.59
CA SER A 26 1.96 0.43 -13.40
C SER A 26 1.27 0.50 -14.76
N GLU A 27 1.14 -0.63 -15.47
CA GLU A 27 0.43 -0.72 -16.75
C GLU A 27 -1.03 -0.28 -16.61
N GLY A 28 -1.73 -0.75 -15.57
CA GLY A 28 -3.09 -0.32 -15.29
C GLY A 28 -3.19 1.19 -15.08
N ALA A 29 -2.25 1.81 -14.36
CA ALA A 29 -2.21 3.26 -14.21
C ALA A 29 -2.00 3.95 -15.57
N LYS A 30 -1.10 3.43 -16.41
CA LYS A 30 -0.84 3.95 -17.76
C LYS A 30 -2.07 3.90 -18.66
N GLU A 31 -2.85 2.83 -18.60
CA GLU A 31 -4.11 2.72 -19.36
C GLU A 31 -5.14 3.80 -18.99
N ALA A 32 -5.02 4.41 -17.82
CA ALA A 32 -5.86 5.52 -17.36
C ALA A 32 -5.19 6.90 -17.56
N ASN A 33 -4.08 6.99 -18.31
CA ASN A 33 -3.23 8.17 -18.39
C ASN A 33 -2.76 8.69 -17.02
N GLY A 34 -2.65 7.80 -16.03
CA GLY A 34 -2.16 8.10 -14.70
C GLY A 34 -0.63 8.02 -14.59
N THR A 35 -0.12 8.50 -13.46
CA THR A 35 1.31 8.45 -13.12
C THR A 35 1.64 7.17 -12.35
N ALA A 36 2.76 6.54 -12.72
CA ALA A 36 3.32 5.39 -12.01
C ALA A 36 4.70 5.73 -11.43
N VAL A 37 4.90 5.48 -10.14
CA VAL A 37 6.16 5.73 -9.42
C VAL A 37 6.72 4.42 -8.90
N GLY A 38 8.00 4.18 -9.19
CA GLY A 38 8.77 3.02 -8.75
C GLY A 38 9.72 3.36 -7.62
N VAL A 39 9.71 2.61 -6.52
CA VAL A 39 10.71 2.68 -5.47
C VAL A 39 11.59 1.42 -5.52
N THR A 40 12.86 1.60 -5.87
CA THR A 40 13.79 0.50 -6.16
C THR A 40 14.99 0.51 -5.23
N PHE A 41 15.71 -0.60 -5.17
CA PHE A 41 17.05 -0.70 -4.59
C PHE A 41 17.84 -1.73 -5.41
N TYR A 42 19.17 -1.64 -5.35
CA TYR A 42 20.07 -2.45 -6.18
C TYR A 42 21.11 -3.15 -5.28
N PRO A 43 20.78 -4.32 -4.71
CA PRO A 43 21.70 -5.06 -3.86
C PRO A 43 22.80 -5.71 -4.71
N LYS A 44 24.01 -5.81 -4.15
CA LYS A 44 25.14 -6.51 -4.79
C LYS A 44 25.23 -7.99 -4.42
N ASP A 45 24.78 -8.35 -3.21
CA ASP A 45 25.01 -9.66 -2.61
C ASP A 45 23.72 -10.45 -2.33
N ILE A 46 22.60 -10.13 -3.01
CA ILE A 46 21.31 -10.84 -2.84
C ILE A 46 21.00 -11.66 -4.10
N THR A 47 20.88 -12.98 -3.92
CA THR A 47 20.72 -13.95 -5.03
C THR A 47 19.28 -14.13 -5.52
N ASN A 48 18.29 -13.93 -4.65
CA ASN A 48 16.86 -14.20 -4.95
C ASN A 48 16.03 -12.92 -5.12
N PHE A 49 16.66 -11.83 -5.58
CA PHE A 49 15.98 -10.54 -5.76
C PHE A 49 15.63 -10.29 -7.22
N GLU A 50 14.34 -10.16 -7.52
CA GLU A 50 13.84 -9.92 -8.89
C GLU A 50 14.20 -8.52 -9.43
N GLY A 51 14.43 -7.54 -8.55
CA GLY A 51 14.89 -6.22 -8.97
C GLY A 51 13.84 -5.35 -9.65
N ARG A 52 14.35 -4.28 -10.27
CA ARG A 52 13.60 -3.42 -11.19
C ARG A 52 13.39 -4.20 -12.49
N ASP A 53 12.15 -4.46 -12.86
CA ASP A 53 11.79 -5.07 -14.15
C ASP A 53 11.86 -3.98 -15.22
N PRO A 54 12.80 -3.99 -16.18
CA PRO A 54 12.96 -2.94 -17.20
C PRO A 54 11.67 -2.60 -17.95
N GLU A 55 10.79 -3.58 -18.14
CA GLU A 55 9.53 -3.40 -18.89
C GLU A 55 8.41 -2.79 -18.04
N ASN A 56 8.59 -2.67 -16.72
CA ASN A 56 7.64 -1.98 -15.85
C ASN A 56 7.59 -0.47 -16.19
N PRO A 57 6.44 0.06 -16.66
CA PRO A 57 6.35 1.41 -17.22
C PRO A 57 6.16 2.48 -16.13
N VAL A 58 7.12 2.63 -15.23
CA VAL A 58 7.13 3.74 -14.25
C VAL A 58 7.64 5.05 -14.88
N ASP A 59 6.98 6.16 -14.53
CA ASP A 59 7.36 7.53 -14.92
C ASP A 59 8.55 8.04 -14.10
N ILE A 60 8.53 7.71 -12.81
CA ILE A 60 9.47 8.23 -11.82
C ILE A 60 10.09 7.04 -11.10
N GLU A 61 11.42 7.00 -11.03
CA GLU A 61 12.15 6.02 -10.23
C GLU A 61 12.82 6.70 -9.04
N ILE A 62 12.51 6.22 -7.83
CA ILE A 62 13.14 6.62 -6.58
C ILE A 62 14.05 5.46 -6.14
N ARG A 63 15.36 5.69 -6.17
CA ARG A 63 16.36 4.70 -5.76
C ARG A 63 16.71 4.84 -4.28
N THR A 64 16.61 3.74 -3.56
CA THR A 64 16.95 3.62 -2.13
C THR A 64 18.15 2.72 -1.93
N LYS A 65 18.80 2.78 -0.76
CA LYS A 65 20.09 2.08 -0.55
C LYS A 65 19.91 0.59 -0.25
N ASN A 66 18.81 0.21 0.36
CA ASN A 66 18.56 -1.16 0.80
C ASN A 66 17.06 -1.47 0.90
N TYR A 67 16.74 -2.73 1.17
CA TYR A 67 15.37 -3.22 1.26
C TYR A 67 14.51 -2.52 2.33
N LEU A 68 15.10 -2.18 3.48
CA LEU A 68 14.38 -1.51 4.57
C LEU A 68 14.03 -0.07 4.18
N GLU A 69 14.99 0.67 3.61
CA GLU A 69 14.75 2.03 3.10
C GLU A 69 13.69 2.04 2.00
N ARG A 70 13.71 1.06 1.08
CA ARG A 70 12.65 0.90 0.07
C ARG A 70 11.28 0.74 0.71
N THR A 71 11.17 -0.16 1.68
CA THR A 71 9.90 -0.46 2.36
C THR A 71 9.38 0.75 3.11
N MET A 72 10.26 1.44 3.86
CA MET A 72 9.91 2.68 4.54
C MET A 72 9.47 3.77 3.56
N LYS A 73 10.16 3.91 2.42
CA LYS A 73 9.80 4.91 1.42
C LYS A 73 8.46 4.64 0.75
N LEU A 74 8.11 3.38 0.50
CA LEU A 74 6.77 3.00 0.00
C LEU A 74 5.68 3.39 1.00
N LEU A 75 5.89 3.12 2.30
CA LEU A 75 4.95 3.49 3.35
C LEU A 75 4.86 5.01 3.52
N GLU A 76 5.99 5.71 3.42
CA GLU A 76 6.04 7.17 3.45
C GLU A 76 5.16 7.78 2.34
N LEU A 77 5.36 7.34 1.10
CA LEU A 77 4.73 7.93 -0.09
C LEU A 77 3.25 7.59 -0.25
N GLY A 78 2.82 6.40 0.17
CA GLY A 78 1.43 5.96 -0.05
C GLY A 78 0.46 6.68 0.87
N ASP A 79 -0.58 7.31 0.34
CA ASP A 79 -1.69 7.86 1.13
C ASP A 79 -2.73 6.78 1.51
N CYS A 80 -2.75 5.68 0.75
CA CYS A 80 -3.50 4.45 1.02
C CYS A 80 -2.69 3.26 0.51
N TYR A 81 -3.03 2.05 0.97
CA TYR A 81 -2.34 0.83 0.57
C TYR A 81 -3.34 -0.22 0.08
N VAL A 82 -3.06 -0.80 -1.09
CA VAL A 82 -3.84 -1.90 -1.68
C VAL A 82 -2.93 -3.10 -1.86
N LEU A 83 -3.18 -4.17 -1.11
CA LEU A 83 -2.33 -5.35 -1.05
C LEU A 83 -2.96 -6.50 -1.83
N PHE A 84 -2.35 -6.82 -2.96
CA PHE A 84 -2.72 -7.95 -3.81
C PHE A 84 -2.09 -9.26 -3.31
N ARG A 85 -2.41 -10.37 -3.99
CA ARG A 85 -1.71 -11.65 -3.77
C ARG A 85 -0.23 -11.51 -4.11
N GLY A 86 0.62 -11.92 -3.18
CA GLY A 86 2.07 -11.94 -3.38
C GLY A 86 2.77 -12.86 -2.39
N GLY A 87 4.10 -12.78 -2.36
CA GLY A 87 4.96 -13.61 -1.50
C GLY A 87 5.38 -12.90 -0.21
N THR A 88 6.58 -13.23 0.27
CA THR A 88 7.14 -12.70 1.53
C THR A 88 7.26 -11.18 1.55
N GLY A 89 7.58 -10.55 0.42
CA GLY A 89 7.66 -9.09 0.30
C GLY A 89 6.31 -8.39 0.55
N THR A 90 5.23 -8.95 0.04
CA THR A 90 3.88 -8.43 0.31
C THR A 90 3.51 -8.63 1.79
N ILE A 91 3.91 -9.75 2.40
CA ILE A 91 3.67 -9.99 3.82
C ILE A 91 4.45 -9.03 4.71
N SER A 92 5.69 -8.67 4.36
CA SER A 92 6.46 -7.69 5.14
C SER A 92 5.88 -6.28 5.03
N GLU A 93 5.45 -5.87 3.83
CA GLU A 93 4.78 -4.59 3.61
C GLU A 93 3.43 -4.56 4.36
N PHE A 94 2.65 -5.65 4.28
CA PHE A 94 1.41 -5.83 5.05
C PHE A 94 1.66 -5.72 6.55
N GLY A 95 2.60 -6.48 7.11
CA GLY A 95 2.86 -6.51 8.54
C GLY A 95 3.27 -5.14 9.09
N MET A 96 4.11 -4.40 8.35
CA MET A 96 4.52 -3.05 8.76
C MET A 96 3.35 -2.06 8.66
N ALA A 97 2.59 -2.06 7.56
CA ALA A 97 1.40 -1.21 7.42
C ALA A 97 0.33 -1.53 8.47
N TRP A 98 0.09 -2.81 8.74
CA TRP A 98 -0.92 -3.27 9.69
C TRP A 98 -0.56 -2.88 11.14
N GLY A 99 0.69 -3.08 11.53
CA GLY A 99 1.19 -2.66 12.84
C GLY A 99 1.10 -1.14 13.03
N LEU A 100 1.51 -0.35 12.02
CA LEU A 100 1.37 1.10 12.04
C LEU A 100 -0.10 1.53 12.15
N ALA A 101 -0.98 0.88 11.39
CA ALA A 101 -2.40 1.23 11.39
C ALA A 101 -3.07 0.99 12.75
N ARG A 102 -2.65 -0.06 13.46
CA ARG A 102 -3.05 -0.30 14.85
C ARG A 102 -2.54 0.80 15.80
N LEU A 103 -1.27 1.17 15.71
CA LEU A 103 -0.68 2.19 16.58
C LEU A 103 -1.41 3.53 16.46
N TYR A 104 -1.92 3.81 15.26
CA TYR A 104 -2.66 5.02 14.93
C TYR A 104 -4.15 4.74 14.68
N PHE A 105 -4.74 3.82 15.43
CA PHE A 105 -6.14 3.44 15.30
C PHE A 105 -7.07 4.67 15.22
N GLY A 106 -7.91 4.75 14.18
CA GLY A 106 -8.79 5.90 13.91
C GLY A 106 -8.16 7.04 13.09
N HIS A 107 -6.83 7.12 13.04
CA HIS A 107 -6.07 8.15 12.32
C HIS A 107 -5.03 7.58 11.34
N HIS A 108 -5.13 6.29 11.01
CA HIS A 108 -4.21 5.62 10.11
C HIS A 108 -4.61 5.80 8.64
N LYS A 109 -3.63 5.61 7.75
CA LYS A 109 -3.87 5.56 6.29
C LYS A 109 -4.77 4.37 5.93
N PRO A 110 -5.65 4.47 4.91
CA PRO A 110 -6.49 3.35 4.48
C PRO A 110 -5.67 2.12 4.07
N LEU A 111 -6.07 0.95 4.57
CA LEU A 111 -5.42 -0.34 4.29
C LEU A 111 -6.43 -1.32 3.67
N ILE A 112 -6.17 -1.77 2.45
CA ILE A 112 -7.08 -2.59 1.66
C ILE A 112 -6.37 -3.90 1.30
N LEU A 113 -7.01 -5.01 1.65
CA LEU A 113 -6.59 -6.36 1.31
C LEU A 113 -7.38 -6.81 0.07
N TYR A 114 -6.74 -6.80 -1.09
CA TYR A 114 -7.41 -7.04 -2.36
C TYR A 114 -7.40 -8.52 -2.76
N GLY A 115 -8.60 -9.11 -2.82
CA GLY A 115 -8.86 -10.50 -3.21
C GLY A 115 -9.39 -11.36 -2.06
N GLU A 116 -10.34 -12.25 -2.36
CA GLU A 116 -11.02 -13.08 -1.35
C GLU A 116 -10.09 -13.99 -0.56
N PHE A 117 -8.93 -14.36 -1.10
CA PHE A 117 -7.95 -15.22 -0.42
C PHE A 117 -7.46 -14.63 0.92
N TRP A 118 -7.51 -13.30 1.07
CA TRP A 118 -7.18 -12.65 2.33
C TRP A 118 -8.10 -13.07 3.47
N ASN A 119 -9.33 -13.51 3.19
CA ASN A 119 -10.21 -14.04 4.23
C ASN A 119 -9.59 -15.26 4.92
N ASP A 120 -8.98 -16.18 4.17
CA ASP A 120 -8.31 -17.35 4.75
C ASP A 120 -7.05 -16.97 5.51
N VAL A 121 -6.26 -16.05 4.97
CA VAL A 121 -5.04 -15.54 5.62
C VAL A 121 -5.38 -14.86 6.95
N VAL A 122 -6.37 -13.96 6.96
CA VAL A 122 -6.81 -13.27 8.18
C VAL A 122 -7.39 -14.26 9.19
N ARG A 123 -8.21 -15.22 8.74
CA ARG A 123 -8.70 -16.31 9.61
C ARG A 123 -7.55 -17.09 10.25
N ALA A 124 -6.49 -17.37 9.51
CA ALA A 124 -5.31 -18.05 10.05
C ALA A 124 -4.61 -17.19 11.12
N PHE A 125 -4.45 -15.89 10.92
CA PHE A 125 -3.91 -15.00 11.95
C PHE A 125 -4.80 -14.94 13.19
N GLN A 126 -6.12 -14.80 13.03
CA GLN A 126 -7.06 -14.76 14.16
C GLN A 126 -7.03 -16.06 14.98
N ARG A 127 -6.87 -17.21 14.32
CA ARG A 127 -6.84 -18.52 14.99
C ARG A 127 -5.54 -18.79 15.74
N ASN A 128 -4.41 -18.36 15.17
CA ASN A 128 -3.09 -18.79 15.64
C ASN A 128 -2.28 -17.71 16.37
N MET A 129 -2.69 -16.44 16.26
CA MET A 129 -1.95 -15.30 16.81
C MET A 129 -2.80 -14.51 17.81
N ARG A 130 -2.13 -13.75 18.68
CA ARG A 130 -2.79 -12.85 19.66
C ARG A 130 -3.18 -11.53 19.00
N ILE A 131 -4.22 -11.57 18.17
CA ILE A 131 -4.77 -10.40 17.48
C ILE A 131 -5.89 -9.77 18.31
N ARG A 132 -5.80 -8.47 18.58
CA ARG A 132 -6.85 -7.73 19.29
C ARG A 132 -8.00 -7.32 18.35
N PRO A 133 -9.23 -7.11 18.85
CA PRO A 133 -10.37 -6.78 18.01
C PRO A 133 -10.20 -5.51 17.17
N GLU A 134 -9.49 -4.50 17.68
CA GLU A 134 -9.21 -3.25 16.97
C GLU A 134 -8.29 -3.44 15.76
N GLU A 135 -7.36 -4.41 15.83
CA GLU A 135 -6.42 -4.71 14.74
C GLU A 135 -7.14 -5.22 13.49
N LEU A 136 -8.32 -5.81 13.63
CA LEU A 136 -9.12 -6.30 12.50
C LEU A 136 -9.97 -5.20 11.86
N LYS A 137 -10.07 -4.03 12.50
CA LYS A 137 -10.88 -2.90 12.01
C LYS A 137 -10.06 -1.93 11.16
N VAL A 138 -8.73 -2.03 11.16
CA VAL A 138 -7.84 -1.10 10.46
C VAL A 138 -7.66 -1.41 8.97
N PHE A 139 -8.22 -2.52 8.48
CA PHE A 139 -8.23 -2.85 7.06
C PHE A 139 -9.62 -3.29 6.59
N LYS A 140 -9.81 -3.27 5.27
CA LYS A 140 -10.98 -3.87 4.60
C LYS A 140 -10.52 -4.87 3.56
N ILE A 141 -11.24 -5.97 3.42
CA ILE A 141 -11.06 -6.91 2.31
C ILE A 141 -11.98 -6.45 1.16
N ALA A 142 -11.45 -6.40 -0.05
CA ALA A 142 -12.17 -6.00 -1.26
C ALA A 142 -11.91 -7.00 -2.39
N ASP A 143 -12.92 -7.33 -3.19
CA ASP A 143 -12.81 -8.24 -4.34
C ASP A 143 -12.88 -7.51 -5.71
N SER A 144 -13.24 -6.23 -5.71
CA SER A 144 -13.42 -5.41 -6.92
C SER A 144 -12.76 -4.03 -6.80
N PRO A 145 -12.45 -3.36 -7.93
CA PRO A 145 -11.95 -1.98 -7.92
C PRO A 145 -12.88 -1.00 -7.19
N GLU A 146 -14.19 -1.14 -7.37
CA GLU A 146 -15.20 -0.30 -6.73
C GLU A 146 -15.28 -0.56 -5.23
N GLN A 147 -15.16 -1.82 -4.79
CA GLN A 147 -15.09 -2.14 -3.38
C GLN A 147 -13.84 -1.54 -2.73
N ALA A 148 -12.68 -1.65 -3.40
CA ALA A 148 -11.43 -1.06 -2.93
C ALA A 148 -11.56 0.46 -2.80
N TYR A 149 -12.12 1.12 -3.81
CA TYR A 149 -12.35 2.57 -3.78
C TYR A 149 -13.32 2.99 -2.67
N ARG A 150 -14.46 2.30 -2.52
CA ARG A 150 -15.39 2.56 -1.41
C ARG A 150 -14.72 2.39 -0.04
N ALA A 151 -13.89 1.36 0.13
CA ALA A 151 -13.15 1.16 1.37
C ALA A 151 -12.19 2.31 1.67
N ILE A 152 -11.48 2.83 0.66
CA ILE A 152 -10.63 4.01 0.79
C ILE A 152 -11.46 5.21 1.29
N GLN A 153 -12.59 5.50 0.62
CA GLN A 153 -13.45 6.63 0.99
C GLN A 153 -14.01 6.54 2.42
N VAL A 154 -14.37 5.34 2.88
CA VAL A 154 -14.85 5.12 4.25
C VAL A 154 -13.76 5.42 5.28
N PHE A 155 -12.51 5.00 5.03
CA PHE A 155 -11.42 5.34 5.93
C PHE A 155 -11.12 6.84 5.92
N GLU A 156 -11.12 7.47 4.74
CA GLU A 156 -10.91 8.92 4.61
C GLU A 156 -11.99 9.72 5.35
N SER A 157 -13.26 9.31 5.29
CA SER A 157 -14.34 10.00 6.02
C SER A 157 -14.17 9.90 7.53
N VAL A 158 -13.82 8.70 8.04
CA VAL A 158 -13.56 8.50 9.48
C VAL A 158 -12.41 9.38 9.97
N ILE A 159 -11.35 9.52 9.17
CA ILE A 159 -10.21 10.39 9.50
C ILE A 159 -10.64 11.87 9.57
N LEU A 160 -11.51 12.32 8.66
CA LEU A 160 -11.99 13.70 8.61
C LEU A 160 -12.98 14.04 9.73
N GLU A 161 -13.77 13.08 10.18
CA GLU A 161 -14.76 13.26 11.26
C GLU A 161 -14.11 13.31 12.65
N GLN A 162 -12.90 12.78 12.82
CA GLN A 162 -12.20 12.79 14.09
C GLN A 162 -11.41 14.10 14.28
N ASP A 163 -11.90 14.97 15.16
CA ASP A 163 -11.19 16.18 15.60
C ASP A 163 -9.98 15.74 16.47
N SER A 164 -8.83 15.52 15.83
CA SER A 164 -7.67 14.90 16.48
C SER A 164 -7.06 15.84 17.54
N PRO A 165 -6.83 15.38 18.80
CA PRO A 165 -6.05 16.14 19.79
C PRO A 165 -4.55 16.21 19.42
N HIS A 166 -4.08 15.40 18.46
CA HIS A 166 -2.70 15.38 17.95
C HIS A 166 -2.59 16.06 16.58
N LYS A 167 -3.16 17.27 16.41
CA LYS A 167 -3.05 18.04 15.15
C LYS A 167 -1.60 18.31 14.73
N GLU A 168 -0.69 18.41 15.69
CA GLU A 168 0.75 18.64 15.48
C GLU A 168 1.57 17.36 15.30
N GLU A 169 1.25 16.31 16.05
CA GLU A 169 1.82 14.97 15.92
C GLU A 169 0.92 14.11 15.03
N ARG A 170 0.73 14.53 13.78
CA ARG A 170 0.15 13.64 12.79
C ARG A 170 1.07 12.41 12.72
N PRO A 171 0.53 11.18 12.73
CA PRO A 171 1.27 9.91 12.72
C PRO A 171 2.44 9.81 11.73
N PHE A 172 2.44 10.69 10.74
CA PHE A 172 3.57 11.02 9.91
C PHE A 172 3.59 12.54 9.68
N GLN A 173 4.71 13.23 9.96
CA GLN A 173 4.98 14.57 9.39
C GLN A 173 5.08 14.55 7.83
N LEU A 174 4.68 13.45 7.18
CA LEU A 174 4.75 13.15 5.75
C LEU A 174 3.42 13.45 5.02
N TRP A 175 2.44 14.06 5.67
CA TRP A 175 1.17 14.47 5.06
C TRP A 175 1.26 15.79 4.27
N LYS A 176 2.47 16.27 3.94
CA LYS A 176 2.60 17.12 2.76
C LYS A 176 2.33 16.22 1.57
N LYS A 177 1.16 16.36 0.94
CA LYS A 177 0.87 15.72 -0.35
C LYS A 177 2.14 15.83 -1.20
N VAL A 178 2.77 14.69 -1.47
CA VAL A 178 3.89 14.65 -2.41
C VAL A 178 3.28 14.97 -3.76
N ARG A 179 3.42 16.23 -4.17
CA ARG A 179 3.04 16.67 -5.50
C ARG A 179 4.15 16.21 -6.43
N PHE A 180 3.86 15.14 -7.18
CA PHE A 180 4.59 14.81 -8.39
C PHE A 180 4.22 15.79 -9.49
#